data_AF-A0A9D8HNB9-F1
#
_entry.id   AF-A0A9D8HNB9-F1
#
_cell.length_a   1.000
_cell.length_b   1.000
_cell.length_c   1.000
_cell.angle_alpha   90.00
_cell.angle_beta   90.00
_cell.angle_gamma   90.00
#
_symmetry.space_group_name_H-M   'P 1'
#
loop_
_entity.id
_entity.type
_entity.pdbx_description
1 polymer ?
#
loop_
_entity_poly.entity_id
_entity_poly.type
_entity_poly.pdbx_seq_one_letter_code
_entity_poly.pdbx_strand_id
1 'polypeptide(L)' 'MKLSTRTRYGSRLILELALKYGEGPVFLKDISHSQEISLKYLGQLIIPLK' A
#
# COMPACT_ATOMS: atom_id res chain seq x y z
N MET A 1 7.78 -13.53 -16.59
CA MET A 1 6.74 -13.27 -15.56
C MET A 1 6.11 -11.91 -15.86
N LYS A 2 4.78 -11.80 -15.97
CA LYS A 2 4.09 -10.50 -16.16
C LYS A 2 3.81 -9.87 -14.78
N LEU A 3 4.64 -8.91 -14.38
CA LEU A 3 4.37 -8.09 -13.19
C LEU A 3 3.34 -7.02 -13.54
N SER A 4 2.16 -7.13 -12.94
CA SER A 4 1.10 -6.13 -13.10
C SER A 4 1.40 -4.87 -12.28
N THR A 5 0.77 -3.75 -12.65
CA THR A 5 0.83 -2.52 -11.85
C THR A 5 0.29 -2.74 -10.43
N ARG A 6 -0.72 -3.62 -10.29
CA ARG A 6 -1.27 -4.02 -8.98
C ARG A 6 -0.21 -4.73 -8.13
N THR A 7 0.57 -5.63 -8.73
CA THR A 7 1.67 -6.32 -8.01
C THR A 7 2.75 -5.33 -7.57
N ARG A 8 3.09 -4.35 -8.41
CA ARG A 8 4.07 -3.31 -8.08
C ARG A 8 3.60 -2.43 -6.91
N TYR A 9 2.36 -1.96 -6.94
CA TYR A 9 1.83 -1.11 -5.88
C TYR A 9 1.50 -1.89 -4.59
N GLY A 10 1.04 -3.13 -4.71
CA GLY A 10 0.82 -4.01 -3.56
C GLY A 10 2.11 -4.33 -2.81
N SER A 11 3.21 -4.62 -3.53
CA SER A 11 4.51 -4.86 -2.90
C SER A 11 5.08 -3.60 -2.22
N ARG A 12 4.93 -2.42 -2.82
CA ARG A 12 5.30 -1.15 -2.17
C ARG A 12 4.49 -0.89 -0.91
N LEU A 13 3.18 -1.16 -0.94
CA LEU A 13 2.30 -1.04 0.23
C LEU A 13 2.75 -1.95 1.38
N ILE A 14 3.02 -3.23 1.10
CA ILE A 14 3.48 -4.20 2.10
C ILE A 14 4.83 -3.77 2.70
N LEU A 15 5.77 -3.32 1.87
CA LEU A 15 7.06 -2.82 2.34
C LEU A 15 6.90 -1.63 3.30
N GLU A 16 6.02 -0.68 2.97
CA GLU A 16 5.83 0.50 3.81
C GLU A 16 5.17 0.17 5.15
N LEU A 17 4.24 -0.79 5.17
CA LEU A 17 3.68 -1.34 6.40
C LEU A 17 4.74 -2.06 7.24
N ALA A 18 5.64 -2.81 6.61
CA ALA A 18 6.73 -3.49 7.30
C ALA A 18 7.74 -2.51 7.90
N LEU A 19 8.05 -1.41 7.21
CA LEU A 19 8.95 -0.37 7.69
C LEU A 19 8.39 0.37 8.91
N LYS A 20 7.07 0.57 8.96
CA LYS A 20 6.36 1.24 10.07
C LYS A 20 5.84 0.24 11.11
N TYR A 21 6.30 -1.00 11.07
CA TYR A 21 5.83 -2.04 11.98
C TYR A 21 6.23 -1.72 13.42
N GLY A 22 5.26 -1.71 14.33
CA GLY A 22 5.47 -1.38 15.74
C GLY A 22 5.28 0.10 16.10
N GLU A 23 5.10 1.00 15.12
CA GLU A 23 4.83 2.43 15.35
C GLU A 23 3.34 2.74 15.60
N GLY A 24 2.48 1.70 15.59
CA GLY A 24 1.03 1.81 15.73
C GLY A 24 0.30 1.77 14.39
N PRO A 25 -0.99 2.15 14.35
CA PRO A 25 -1.78 2.09 13.13
C PRO A 25 -1.33 3.14 12.11
N VAL A 26 -1.10 2.70 10.86
CA VAL A 26 -0.73 3.58 9.74
C VAL A 26 -1.99 3.96 8.95
N PHE A 27 -2.22 5.26 8.74
CA PHE A 27 -3.35 5.70 7.91
C PHE A 27 -3.06 5.50 6.43
N LEU A 28 -4.03 4.92 5.70
CA LEU A 28 -3.96 4.75 4.25
C LEU A 28 -3.81 6.08 3.50
N LYS A 29 -4.34 7.19 4.04
CA LYS A 29 -4.17 8.52 3.46
C LYS A 29 -2.70 8.96 3.41
N ASP A 30 -1.92 8.59 4.42
CA ASP A 30 -0.51 8.99 4.52
C ASP A 30 0.32 8.21 3.50
N ILE A 31 0.04 6.92 3.34
CA ILE A 31 0.66 6.08 2.31
C ILE A 31 0.24 6.55 0.91
N SER A 32 -1.02 6.94 0.73
CA SER A 32 -1.53 7.44 -0.56
C SER A 32 -0.81 8.70 -1.01
N HIS A 33 -0.51 9.60 -0.06
CA HIS A 33 0.26 10.82 -0.31
C HIS A 33 1.75 10.51 -0.55
N SER A 34 2.35 9.65 0.27
CA SER A 34 3.75 9.22 0.17
C SER A 34 4.08 8.57 -1.18
N GLN A 35 3.17 7.73 -1.68
CA GLN A 35 3.40 6.97 -2.91
C GLN A 35 2.80 7.64 -4.16
N GLU A 36 2.14 8.79 -4.02
CA GLU A 36 1.39 9.49 -5.09
C GLU A 36 0.35 8.58 -5.78
N ILE A 37 -0.36 7.79 -4.98
CA ILE A 37 -1.38 6.85 -5.43
C ILE A 37 -2.71 7.31 -4.88
N SER A 38 -3.77 7.29 -5.70
CA SER A 38 -5.10 7.64 -5.19
C SER A 38 -5.51 6.75 -4.01
N LEU A 39 -6.07 7.36 -2.95
CA LEU A 39 -6.58 6.65 -1.78
C LEU A 39 -7.59 5.55 -2.17
N LYS A 40 -8.42 5.83 -3.18
CA LYS A 40 -9.39 4.86 -3.72
C LYS A 40 -8.72 3.60 -4.26
N TYR A 41 -7.65 3.75 -5.05
CA TYR A 41 -6.93 2.62 -5.61
C TYR A 41 -6.13 1.86 -4.54
N LEU A 42 -5.50 2.59 -3.61
CA LEU A 42 -4.80 2.00 -2.46
C LEU A 42 -5.77 1.18 -1.58
N GLY A 43 -6.99 1.68 -1.37
CA GLY A 43 -8.06 0.96 -0.68
C GLY A 43 -8.47 -0.32 -1.40
N GLN A 44 -8.56 -0.31 -2.73
CA GLN A 44 -8.82 -1.53 -3.51
C GLN A 44 -7.66 -2.54 -3.45
N LEU A 45 -6.43 -2.05 -3.38
CA LEU A 45 -5.22 -2.86 -3.25
C LEU A 45 -5.15 -3.62 -1.91
N ILE A 46 -5.68 -3.04 -0.84
CA ILE A 46 -5.59 -3.64 0.50
C ILE A 46 -6.68 -4.68 0.77
N ILE A 47 -7.82 -4.63 0.08
CA ILE A 47 -8.91 -5.62 0.20
C ILE A 47 -8.39 -7.06 0.09
N PRO A 48 -7.61 -7.45 -0.94
CA PRO A 48 -7.09 -8.80 -1.06
C PRO A 48 -5.92 -9.12 -0.12
N LEU A 49 -5.39 -8.14 0.62
CA LEU A 49 -4.32 -8.33 1.61
C LEU A 49 -4.84 -8.48 3.03
N LYS A 50 -6.16 -8.32 3.22
CA LYS A 50 -6.87 -8.47 4.47
C LYS A 50 -7.24 -9.93 4.69
#